data_AF-A0A3C0TID0-F1
#
_entry.id   AF-A0A3C0TID0-F1
#
_cell.length_a   1.000
_cell.length_b   1.000
_cell.length_c   1.000
_cell.angle_alpha   90.00
_cell.angle_beta   90.00
_cell.angle_gamma   90.00
#
_symmetry.space_group_name_H-M   'P 1'
#
loop_
_entity.id
_entity.type
_entity.pdbx_description
1 polymer ?
#
loop_
_entity_poly.entity_id
_entity_poly.type
_entity_poly.pdbx_seq_one_letter_code
_entity_poly.pdbx_strand_id
1 'polypeptide(L)'
;MTGPETKDHYEWSYSVKKDGVTIRVTVEDARDKEIYSGYIPPSVKEWEEKGWDVVEKNNDREDGAIWRCGACRWLYKEAKEGTPFEELPDDWKCPKCGVSKDSFEQIS
;
A
#
# COMPACT_ATOMS: atom_id res chain seq x y z
N MET A 1 -18.29 -23.28 6.78
CA MET A 1 -17.15 -22.64 6.09
C MET A 1 -17.57 -21.21 5.80
N THR A 2 -17.46 -20.33 6.80
CA THR A 2 -17.80 -18.92 6.63
C THR A 2 -16.73 -18.32 5.72
N GLY A 3 -17.14 -17.89 4.52
CA GLY A 3 -16.24 -17.19 3.61
C GLY A 3 -15.61 -15.97 4.31
N PRO A 4 -14.43 -15.51 3.89
CA PRO A 4 -13.74 -14.47 4.65
C PRO A 4 -14.59 -13.21 4.66
N GLU A 5 -14.89 -12.73 5.87
CA GLU A 5 -15.79 -11.61 6.15
C GLU A 5 -15.30 -10.33 5.46
N THR A 6 -16.17 -9.72 4.66
CA THR A 6 -15.95 -8.50 3.87
C THR A 6 -16.03 -7.22 4.72
N LYS A 7 -15.58 -7.23 5.97
CA LYS A 7 -15.75 -6.09 6.89
C LYS A 7 -14.56 -5.13 6.95
N ASP A 8 -13.39 -5.52 6.45
CA ASP A 8 -12.17 -4.69 6.48
C ASP A 8 -11.69 -4.34 5.06
N HIS A 9 -12.58 -3.74 4.26
CA HIS A 9 -12.18 -3.12 2.99
C HIS A 9 -11.61 -1.72 3.28
N TYR A 10 -10.36 -1.48 2.85
CA TYR A 10 -9.73 -0.18 2.98
C TYR A 10 -9.94 0.60 1.68
N GLU A 11 -10.85 1.57 1.71
CA GLU A 11 -11.05 2.47 0.57
C GLU A 11 -10.10 3.66 0.68
N TRP A 12 -9.39 3.98 -0.40
CA TRP A 12 -8.66 5.24 -0.49
C TRP A 12 -8.84 5.83 -1.88
N SER A 13 -8.74 7.16 -1.94
CA SER A 13 -8.92 7.89 -3.19
C SER A 13 -8.10 9.16 -3.25
N TYR A 14 -7.76 9.58 -4.46
CA TYR A 14 -7.20 10.89 -4.73
C TYR A 14 -7.72 11.42 -6.06
N SER A 15 -7.69 12.74 -6.21
CA SER A 15 -8.02 13.43 -7.44
C SER A 15 -6.86 14.35 -7.81
N VAL A 16 -6.42 14.28 -9.06
CA VAL A 16 -5.37 15.14 -9.62
C VAL A 16 -5.89 15.92 -10.81
N LYS A 17 -5.38 17.13 -11.01
CA LYS A 17 -5.81 18.04 -12.08
C LYS A 17 -4.61 18.58 -12.84
N LYS A 18 -4.71 18.63 -14.16
CA LYS A 18 -3.72 19.28 -15.03
C LYS A 18 -4.40 19.73 -16.31
N ASP A 19 -4.11 20.95 -16.76
CA ASP A 19 -4.62 21.50 -18.03
C ASP A 19 -6.15 21.40 -18.19
N GLY A 20 -6.90 21.56 -17.08
CA GLY A 20 -8.36 21.45 -17.06
C GLY A 20 -8.91 20.02 -17.01
N VAL A 21 -8.07 19.00 -17.13
CA VAL A 21 -8.42 17.58 -16.97
C VAL A 21 -8.33 17.21 -15.50
N THR A 22 -9.35 16.51 -14.97
CA THR A 22 -9.35 15.97 -13.60
C THR A 22 -9.43 14.46 -13.66
N ILE A 23 -8.48 13.77 -13.02
CA ILE A 23 -8.44 12.32 -12.87
C ILE A 23 -8.83 12.00 -11.43
N ARG A 24 -9.90 11.24 -11.24
CA ARG A 24 -10.29 10.70 -9.93
C ARG A 24 -9.92 9.23 -9.87
N VAL A 25 -9.11 8.86 -8.89
CA VAL A 25 -8.72 7.48 -8.61
C VAL A 25 -9.40 7.07 -7.32
N THR A 26 -10.14 5.96 -7.36
CA THR A 26 -10.76 5.34 -6.18
C THR A 26 -10.39 3.88 -6.21
N VAL A 27 -9.88 3.38 -5.09
CA VAL A 27 -9.49 1.98 -4.97
C VAL A 27 -10.07 1.41 -3.70
N GLU A 28 -10.81 0.34 -3.90
CA GLU A 28 -11.27 -0.55 -2.85
C GLU A 28 -10.19 -1.61 -2.65
N ASP A 29 -9.48 -1.53 -1.53
CA ASP A 29 -8.41 -2.46 -1.21
C ASP A 29 -8.95 -3.60 -0.36
N ALA A 30 -8.96 -4.80 -0.94
CA ALA A 30 -9.45 -6.03 -0.33
C ALA A 30 -8.32 -6.94 0.20
N ARG A 31 -7.18 -6.36 0.66
CA ARG A 31 -5.96 -7.08 1.09
C ARG A 31 -6.13 -8.17 2.16
N ASP A 32 -7.34 -8.47 2.65
CA ASP A 32 -7.61 -9.71 3.40
C ASP A 32 -7.60 -10.98 2.51
N LYS A 33 -7.65 -10.86 1.17
CA LYS A 33 -7.55 -12.03 0.27
C LYS A 33 -6.41 -11.89 -0.73
N GLU A 34 -5.37 -12.67 -0.49
CA GLU A 34 -4.29 -13.28 -1.30
C GLU A 34 -3.90 -12.80 -2.73
N ILE A 35 -4.61 -11.89 -3.40
CA ILE A 35 -4.33 -11.46 -4.78
C ILE A 35 -4.71 -9.97 -4.94
N TYR A 36 -3.72 -9.10 -5.11
CA TYR A 36 -3.95 -7.81 -5.79
C TYR A 36 -3.95 -8.09 -7.30
N SER A 37 -5.11 -8.34 -7.90
CA SER A 37 -5.26 -8.43 -9.35
C SER A 37 -5.70 -7.06 -9.87
N GLY A 38 -4.76 -6.13 -10.01
CA GLY A 38 -5.02 -4.79 -10.49
C GLY A 38 -3.72 -4.08 -10.88
N TYR A 39 -3.86 -2.97 -11.61
CA TYR A 39 -2.76 -2.04 -11.80
C TYR A 39 -2.72 -1.12 -10.59
N ILE A 40 -1.59 -1.06 -9.88
CA ILE A 40 -1.40 -0.09 -8.79
C ILE A 40 -1.43 1.29 -9.44
N PRO A 41 -2.46 2.13 -9.19
CA PRO A 41 -2.45 3.46 -9.77
C PRO A 41 -1.27 4.27 -9.20
N PRO A 42 -0.75 5.25 -9.95
CA PRO A 42 0.42 6.02 -9.54
C PRO A 42 0.23 6.66 -8.17
N SER A 43 1.32 6.89 -7.45
CA SER A 43 1.30 7.68 -6.22
C SER A 43 0.97 9.15 -6.51
N VAL A 44 0.50 9.86 -5.48
CA VAL A 44 0.26 11.30 -5.55
C VAL A 44 1.56 12.06 -5.87
N LYS A 45 2.67 11.64 -5.25
CA LYS A 45 4.01 12.17 -5.53
C LYS A 45 4.41 12.01 -7.00
N GLU A 46 4.16 10.85 -7.61
CA GLU A 46 4.44 10.67 -9.05
C GLU A 46 3.61 11.59 -9.94
N TRP A 47 2.39 11.97 -9.52
CA TRP A 47 1.58 12.95 -10.22
C TRP A 47 2.15 14.36 -10.07
N GLU A 48 2.56 14.75 -8.86
CA GLU A 48 3.21 16.04 -8.58
C GLU A 48 4.52 16.20 -9.37
N GLU A 49 5.36 15.16 -9.43
CA GLU A 49 6.59 15.14 -10.24
C GLU A 49 6.30 15.28 -11.74
N LYS A 50 5.12 14.85 -12.20
CA LYS A 50 4.64 15.03 -13.57
C LYS A 50 3.93 16.38 -13.79
N GLY A 51 3.94 17.26 -12.79
CA GLY A 51 3.32 18.58 -12.83
C GLY A 51 1.80 18.53 -12.83
N TRP A 52 1.20 17.58 -12.12
CA TRP A 52 -0.23 17.56 -11.83
C TRP A 52 -0.50 18.09 -10.42
N ASP A 53 -1.57 18.87 -10.28
CA ASP A 53 -2.00 19.42 -9.01
C ASP A 53 -2.93 18.44 -8.29
N VAL A 54 -2.64 18.14 -7.03
CA VAL A 54 -3.49 17.29 -6.19
C VAL A 54 -4.65 18.14 -5.68
N VAL A 55 -5.88 17.84 -6.12
CA VAL A 55 -7.06 18.64 -5.76
C VAL A 55 -7.82 18.09 -4.57
N GLU A 56 -7.75 16.77 -4.35
CA GLU A 56 -8.42 16.11 -3.24
C GLU A 56 -7.70 14.80 -2.92
N LYS A 57 -7.55 14.49 -1.62
CA LYS A 57 -7.01 13.22 -1.13
C LYS A 57 -7.87 12.76 0.04
N ASN A 58 -8.38 11.53 -0.02
CA ASN A 58 -9.19 10.95 1.04
C ASN A 58 -8.62 9.59 1.45
N ASN A 59 -8.39 9.46 2.76
CA ASN A 59 -7.66 8.38 3.40
C ASN A 59 -6.19 8.32 2.92
N ASP A 60 -5.28 7.88 3.78
CA ASP A 60 -3.89 7.74 3.41
C ASP A 60 -3.73 6.52 2.50
N ARG A 61 -3.66 6.75 1.19
CA ARG A 61 -2.93 5.81 0.32
C ARG A 61 -1.46 5.70 0.75
N GLU A 62 -0.95 6.77 1.35
CA GLU A 62 0.47 7.05 1.47
C GLU A 62 1.10 6.32 2.65
N ASP A 63 1.21 5.00 2.56
CA ASP A 63 1.83 4.24 3.65
C ASP A 63 3.32 3.92 3.45
N GLY A 64 4.11 4.84 2.91
CA GLY A 64 5.57 4.68 2.81
C GLY A 64 5.99 3.45 2.01
N ALA A 65 7.23 2.97 2.19
CA ALA A 65 7.64 1.74 1.52
C ALA A 65 6.80 0.57 2.05
N ILE A 66 6.23 -0.21 1.12
CA ILE A 66 5.46 -1.41 1.45
C ILE A 66 6.34 -2.61 1.17
N TRP A 67 6.52 -3.46 2.18
CA TRP A 67 7.31 -4.68 2.07
C TRP A 67 6.40 -5.89 2.17
N ARG A 68 6.50 -6.79 1.20
CA ARG A 68 5.77 -8.06 1.19
C ARG A 68 6.67 -9.19 1.61
N CYS A 69 6.22 -10.00 2.55
CA CYS A 69 6.84 -11.26 2.87
C CYS A 69 6.72 -12.22 1.67
N GLY A 70 7.83 -12.68 1.11
CA GLY A 70 7.83 -13.64 0.00
C GLY A 70 7.24 -15.01 0.37
N ALA A 71 7.26 -15.39 1.66
CA ALA A 71 6.75 -16.68 2.12
C ALA A 71 5.24 -16.70 2.33
N CYS A 72 4.69 -15.69 3.03
CA CYS A 72 3.27 -15.67 3.43
C CYS A 72 2.47 -14.49 2.87
N ARG A 73 3.12 -13.61 2.08
CA ARG A 73 2.53 -12.41 1.47
C ARG A 73 2.03 -11.36 2.46
N TRP A 74 2.40 -11.46 3.73
CA TRP A 74 2.12 -10.42 4.73
C TRP A 74 2.78 -9.10 4.34
N LEU A 75 2.07 -7.99 4.54
CA LEU A 75 2.50 -6.66 4.12
C LEU A 75 2.89 -5.83 5.35
N TYR A 76 4.16 -5.47 5.42
CA TYR A 76 4.65 -4.42 6.30
C TYR A 76 4.44 -3.08 5.62
N LYS A 77 3.81 -2.13 6.33
CA LYS A 77 3.53 -0.80 5.82
C LYS A 77 4.20 0.21 6.72
N GLU A 78 5.22 0.89 6.22
CA GLU A 78 6.03 1.79 7.03
C GLU A 78 5.21 2.90 7.68
N ALA A 79 4.25 3.51 6.98
CA ALA A 79 3.48 4.58 7.63
C ALA A 79 2.45 4.08 8.65
N LYS A 80 2.03 2.80 8.57
CA LYS A 80 1.19 2.21 9.62
C LYS A 80 2.00 1.87 10.87
N GLU A 81 3.21 1.34 10.67
CA GLU A 81 4.08 0.90 11.76
C GLU A 81 4.93 2.05 12.32
N GLY A 82 5.05 3.16 11.60
CA GLY A 82 5.82 4.35 11.97
C GLY A 82 7.34 4.15 11.99
N THR A 83 7.81 2.97 11.58
CA THR A 83 9.24 2.59 11.56
C THR A 83 9.60 2.13 10.14
N PRO A 84 10.65 2.69 9.51
CA PRO A 84 11.16 2.18 8.25
C PRO A 84 11.55 0.70 8.36
N PHE A 85 11.20 -0.10 7.37
CA PHE A 85 11.50 -1.52 7.37
C PHE A 85 13.01 -1.75 7.42
N GLU A 86 13.79 -0.89 6.76
CA GLU A 86 15.25 -0.93 6.78
C GLU A 86 15.83 -0.73 8.18
N GLU A 87 15.16 0.04 9.04
CA GLU A 87 15.57 0.28 10.43
C GLU A 87 15.14 -0.85 11.39
N LEU A 88 14.36 -1.83 10.93
CA LEU A 88 14.02 -2.99 11.74
C LEU A 88 15.29 -3.81 12.11
N PRO A 89 15.36 -4.34 13.35
CA PRO A 89 16.47 -5.18 13.80
C PRO A 89 16.73 -6.40 12.91
N ASP A 90 17.96 -6.88 12.85
CA ASP A 90 18.33 -8.07 12.07
C ASP A 90 17.63 -9.36 12.53
N ASP A 91 17.27 -9.45 13.83
CA ASP A 91 16.51 -10.60 14.37
C ASP A 91 14.99 -10.44 14.17
N TRP A 92 14.54 -9.35 13.53
CA TRP A 92 13.12 -9.17 13.24
C TRP A 92 12.63 -10.24 12.28
N LYS A 93 11.47 -10.81 12.64
CA LYS A 93 10.82 -11.89 11.90
C LYS A 93 9.42 -11.51 11.53
N CYS A 94 8.97 -12.02 10.38
CA CYS A 94 7.60 -11.84 9.94
C CYS A 94 6.64 -12.29 11.05
N PRO A 95 5.75 -11.41 11.56
CA PRO A 95 4.85 -11.76 12.66
C PRO A 95 3.83 -12.84 12.27
N LYS A 96 3.66 -13.07 10.96
CA LYS A 96 2.72 -14.07 10.45
C LYS A 96 3.33 -15.46 10.28
N CYS A 97 4.58 -15.57 9.82
CA CYS A 97 5.19 -16.86 9.46
C CYS A 97 6.59 -17.11 10.05
N GLY A 98 7.20 -16.14 10.71
CA GLY A 98 8.47 -16.30 11.40
C GLY A 98 9.73 -16.29 10.53
N VAL A 99 9.60 -16.09 9.21
CA VAL A 99 10.77 -15.92 8.33
C VAL A 99 11.49 -14.60 8.61
N SER A 100 12.79 -14.57 8.33
CA SER A 100 13.64 -13.39 8.50
C SER A 100 13.23 -12.23 7.58
N LYS A 101 13.64 -11.03 7.97
CA LYS A 101 13.53 -9.78 7.18
C LYS A 101 14.00 -9.92 5.74
N ASP A 102 15.04 -10.73 5.49
CA ASP A 102 15.62 -10.96 4.16
C ASP A 102 14.66 -11.60 3.15
N SER A 103 13.59 -12.24 3.63
CA SER A 103 12.57 -12.85 2.77
C SER A 103 11.50 -11.84 2.30
N PHE A 104 11.66 -10.55 2.59
CA PHE A 104 10.73 -9.51 2.16
C PHE A 104 11.18 -8.84 0.87
N GLU A 105 10.21 -8.48 0.04
CA GLU A 105 10.39 -7.72 -1.19
C GLU A 105 9.71 -6.35 -1.07
N GLN A 106 10.39 -5.29 -1.47
CA GLN A 106 9.80 -3.97 -1.56
C GLN A 106 8.87 -3.90 -2.78
N ILE A 107 7.61 -3.51 -2.56
CA ILE A 107 6.58 -3.38 -3.61
C ILE A 107 6.35 -1.92 -4.00
N SER A 108 6.69 -0.97 -3.13
CA SER A 108 6.43 0.46 -3.30
C SER A 108 7.58 1.33 -2.84
#